data_AF-A0A4Y8LS57-F1
#
_entry.id   AF-A0A4Y8LS57-F1
#
_cell.length_a   1.000
_cell.length_b   1.000
_cell.length_c   1.000
_cell.angle_alpha   90.00
_cell.angle_beta   90.00
_cell.angle_gamma   90.00
#
_symmetry.space_group_name_H-M   'P 1'
#
loop_
_entity.id
_entity.type
_entity.pdbx_description
1 polymer ?
#
loop_
_entity_poly.entity_id
_entity_poly.type
_entity_poly.pdbx_seq_one_letter_code
_entity_poly.pdbx_strand_id
1 'polypeptide(L)'
;MARVKYGTNIDKDLIRMAKEKAQQDGLDGANAVIEAALRVYFANCATEVWEKTLHGGWIKKIIVRPGKVVIESIRSRKVRSRYNPKTFSDDSLTPKGWTKVWKMKQG
;
A
#
# COMPACT_ATOMS: atom_id res chain seq x y z
N MET A 1 -22.11 6.80 2.32
CA MET A 1 -21.70 7.95 1.49
C MET A 1 -22.21 7.73 0.07
N ALA A 2 -22.77 8.75 -0.57
CA ALA A 2 -23.25 8.65 -1.96
C ALA A 2 -22.08 8.70 -2.97
N ARG A 3 -22.26 8.12 -4.16
CA ARG A 3 -21.27 8.21 -5.25
C ARG A 3 -21.22 9.64 -5.79
N VAL A 4 -20.01 10.17 -5.95
CA VAL A 4 -19.77 11.50 -6.54
C VAL A 4 -19.19 11.31 -7.94
N LYS A 5 -19.73 12.05 -8.92
CA LYS A 5 -19.22 12.03 -10.30
C LYS A 5 -18.09 13.05 -10.45
N TYR A 6 -17.00 12.63 -11.08
CA TYR A 6 -15.87 13.49 -11.42
C TYR A 6 -15.62 13.43 -12.92
N GLY A 7 -15.40 14.58 -13.53
CA GLY A 7 -14.84 14.68 -14.88
C GLY A 7 -13.32 14.83 -14.80
N THR A 8 -12.58 14.06 -15.58
CA THR A 8 -11.12 14.17 -15.67
C THR A 8 -10.63 13.74 -17.05
N ASN A 9 -9.42 14.16 -17.40
CA ASN A 9 -8.73 13.69 -18.60
C ASN A 9 -7.80 12.53 -18.22
N ILE A 10 -7.87 11.46 -19.00
CA ILE A 10 -6.99 10.30 -18.87
C ILE A 10 -6.37 10.05 -20.23
N ASP A 11 -5.10 9.66 -20.24
CA ASP A 11 -4.40 9.27 -21.46
C ASP A 11 -5.20 8.22 -22.26
N LYS A 12 -5.20 8.37 -23.60
CA LYS A 12 -6.03 7.55 -24.49
C LYS A 12 -5.65 6.07 -24.41
N ASP A 13 -4.37 5.75 -24.28
CA ASP A 13 -3.90 4.37 -24.18
C ASP A 13 -4.26 3.77 -22.82
N LEU A 14 -4.17 4.54 -21.74
CA LEU A 14 -4.65 4.10 -20.42
C LEU A 14 -6.15 3.78 -20.44
N ILE A 15 -6.97 4.62 -21.07
CA ILE A 15 -8.41 4.36 -21.24
C ILE A 15 -8.66 3.11 -22.08
N ARG A 16 -7.92 2.92 -23.17
CA ARG A 16 -8.03 1.73 -24.01
C ARG A 16 -7.73 0.47 -23.21
N MET A 17 -6.60 0.44 -22.50
CA MET A 17 -6.22 -0.69 -21.64
C MET A 17 -7.24 -0.97 -20.54
N ALA A 18 -7.82 0.07 -19.93
CA ALA A 18 -8.86 -0.11 -18.92
C ALA A 18 -10.15 -0.73 -19.49
N LYS A 19 -10.52 -0.39 -20.73
CA LYS A 19 -11.66 -1.02 -21.42
C LYS A 19 -11.39 -2.49 -21.75
N GLU A 20 -10.22 -2.81 -22.28
CA GLU A 20 -9.81 -4.19 -22.57
C GLU A 20 -9.82 -5.04 -21.30
N LYS A 21 -9.28 -4.50 -20.20
CA LYS A 21 -9.29 -5.16 -18.90
C LYS A 21 -10.70 -5.38 -18.36
N ALA A 22 -11.57 -4.38 -18.49
CA ALA A 22 -12.97 -4.51 -18.08
C ALA A 22 -13.68 -5.64 -18.84
N GLN A 23 -13.43 -5.76 -20.15
CA GLN A 23 -13.99 -6.84 -20.96
C GLN A 23 -13.47 -8.21 -20.52
N GLN A 24 -12.16 -8.34 -20.29
CA GLN A 24 -11.55 -9.59 -19.80
C GLN A 24 -12.11 -10.03 -18.45
N ASP A 25 -12.40 -9.08 -17.57
CA ASP A 25 -12.89 -9.33 -16.21
C ASP A 25 -14.42 -9.38 -16.12
N GLY A 26 -15.14 -9.20 -17.23
CA GLY A 26 -16.61 -9.17 -17.26
C GLY A 26 -17.22 -7.99 -16.48
N LEU A 27 -16.54 -6.85 -16.45
CA LEU A 27 -16.96 -5.63 -15.75
C LEU A 27 -17.72 -4.68 -16.68
N ASP A 28 -18.62 -3.87 -16.10
CA ASP A 28 -19.50 -2.93 -16.83
C ASP A 28 -18.77 -1.83 -17.64
N GLY A 29 -17.46 -1.66 -17.44
CA GLY A 29 -16.64 -0.76 -18.24
C GLY A 29 -15.38 -0.26 -17.53
N ALA A 30 -14.64 0.61 -18.22
CA ALA A 30 -13.37 1.14 -17.74
C ALA A 30 -13.45 1.81 -16.36
N ASN A 31 -14.58 2.44 -16.01
CA ASN A 31 -14.76 3.08 -14.70
C ASN A 31 -14.62 2.09 -13.54
N ALA A 32 -15.10 0.85 -13.68
CA ALA A 32 -14.96 -0.17 -12.63
C ALA A 32 -13.48 -0.52 -12.38
N VAL A 33 -12.70 -0.63 -13.45
CA VAL A 33 -11.24 -0.87 -13.39
C VAL A 33 -10.53 0.33 -12.76
N ILE A 34 -10.89 1.55 -13.17
CA ILE A 34 -10.30 2.78 -12.63
C ILE A 34 -10.62 2.92 -11.14
N GLU A 35 -11.86 2.67 -10.71
CA GLU A 35 -12.23 2.67 -9.29
C GLU A 35 -11.42 1.66 -8.48
N ALA A 36 -11.26 0.43 -8.99
CA ALA A 36 -10.45 -0.59 -8.34
C ALA A 36 -8.97 -0.15 -8.22
N ALA A 37 -8.41 0.39 -9.30
CA ALA A 37 -7.04 0.91 -9.32
C ALA A 37 -6.86 2.06 -8.31
N LEU A 38 -7.81 3.00 -8.23
CA LEU A 38 -7.79 4.09 -7.26
C LEU A 38 -7.90 3.58 -5.82
N ARG A 39 -8.74 2.58 -5.54
CA ARG A 39 -8.82 1.96 -4.21
C ARG A 39 -7.47 1.36 -3.80
N VAL A 40 -6.82 0.65 -4.71
CA VAL A 40 -5.48 0.09 -4.47
C VAL A 40 -4.45 1.20 -4.28
N TYR A 41 -4.46 2.23 -5.13
CA TYR A 41 -3.56 3.37 -5.02
C TYR A 41 -3.69 4.06 -3.66
N PHE A 42 -4.90 4.48 -3.28
CA PHE A 42 -5.13 5.21 -2.03
C PHE A 42 -4.94 4.33 -0.78
N ALA A 43 -5.21 3.02 -0.86
CA ALA A 43 -4.88 2.11 0.23
C ALA A 43 -3.36 2.01 0.49
N ASN A 44 -2.55 2.22 -0.55
CA ASN A 44 -1.10 2.02 -0.51
C ASN A 44 -0.29 3.33 -0.51
N CYS A 45 -0.88 4.48 -0.86
CA CYS A 45 -0.16 5.75 -1.00
C CYS A 45 0.51 6.23 0.31
N ALA A 46 -0.09 5.90 1.45
CA ALA A 46 0.43 6.19 2.78
C ALA A 46 1.01 4.96 3.47
N THR A 47 1.23 3.87 2.73
CA THR A 47 1.85 2.67 3.27
C THR A 47 3.38 2.82 3.24
N GLU A 48 4.03 2.43 4.33
CA GLU A 48 5.48 2.29 4.41
C GLU A 48 5.82 0.89 4.91
N VAL A 49 6.86 0.28 4.32
CA VAL A 49 7.37 -1.02 4.74
C VAL A 49 8.80 -0.88 5.20
N TRP A 50 9.04 -1.45 6.36
CA TRP A 50 10.32 -1.43 7.05
C TRP A 50 10.76 -2.84 7.36
N GLU A 51 12.04 -3.10 7.22
CA GLU A 51 12.65 -4.40 7.52
C GLU A 51 13.82 -4.23 8.47
N LYS A 52 14.02 -5.23 9.33
CA LYS A 52 15.18 -5.33 10.20
C LYS A 52 15.71 -6.75 10.14
N THR A 53 16.94 -6.88 9.66
CA THR A 53 17.70 -8.13 9.70
C THR A 53 18.14 -8.42 11.13
N LEU A 54 18.00 -9.67 11.53
CA LEU A 54 18.41 -10.20 12.82
C LEU A 54 19.51 -11.25 12.60
N HIS A 55 20.19 -11.60 13.69
CA HIS A 55 21.19 -12.66 13.68
C HIS A 55 20.57 -13.99 13.17
N GLY A 56 21.36 -14.76 12.41
CA GLY A 56 20.90 -16.01 11.79
C GLY A 56 20.01 -15.84 10.56
N GLY A 57 20.06 -14.69 9.88
CA GLY A 57 19.36 -14.46 8.61
C GLY A 57 17.85 -14.17 8.73
N TRP A 58 17.33 -13.98 9.95
CA TRP A 58 15.91 -13.71 10.16
C TRP A 58 15.54 -12.26 9.87
N ILE A 59 14.32 -12.04 9.38
CA ILE A 59 13.79 -10.69 9.11
C ILE A 59 12.57 -10.43 10.01
N LYS A 60 12.51 -9.21 10.54
CA LYS A 60 11.25 -8.62 11.05
C LYS A 60 10.76 -7.58 10.04
N LYS A 61 9.45 -7.51 9.88
CA LYS A 61 8.79 -6.59 8.96
C LYS A 61 7.79 -5.72 9.72
N ILE A 62 7.77 -4.42 9.42
CA ILE A 62 6.73 -3.50 9.87
C ILE A 62 6.06 -2.91 8.64
N ILE A 63 4.73 -2.95 8.61
CA ILE A 63 3.90 -2.32 7.60
C ILE A 63 3.11 -1.22 8.32
N VAL A 64 3.45 0.03 8.03
CA VAL A 64 2.78 1.21 8.56
C VAL A 64 1.73 1.63 7.54
N ARG A 65 0.47 1.76 7.96
CA ARG A 65 -0.64 2.29 7.17
C ARG A 65 -1.41 3.32 8.00
N PRO A 66 -2.21 4.20 7.37
CA PRO A 66 -3.15 5.06 8.11
C PRO A 66 -4.03 4.22 9.03
N GLY A 67 -4.01 4.53 10.33
CA GLY A 67 -4.82 3.85 11.36
C GLY A 67 -4.43 2.40 11.67
N LYS A 68 -3.37 1.84 11.08
CA LYS A 68 -2.95 0.45 11.36
C LYS A 68 -1.47 0.25 11.16
N VAL A 69 -0.78 -0.25 12.18
CA VAL A 69 0.59 -0.75 12.06
C VAL A 69 0.58 -2.25 12.28
N VAL A 70 1.19 -2.98 11.35
CA VAL A 70 1.34 -4.44 11.42
C VAL A 70 2.82 -4.76 11.62
N ILE A 71 3.14 -5.52 12.66
CA ILE A 71 4.48 -6.03 12.93
C ILE A 71 4.45 -7.53 12.74
N GLU A 72 5.31 -8.01 11.86
CA GLU A 72 5.46 -9.43 11.56
C GLU A 72 6.87 -9.89 11.92
N SER A 73 6.94 -11.02 12.61
CA SER A 73 8.19 -11.72 12.86
C SER A 73 8.16 -13.05 12.11
N ILE A 74 8.96 -13.15 11.04
CA ILE A 74 9.04 -14.37 10.22
C ILE A 74 9.47 -15.57 11.08
N ARG A 75 10.41 -15.36 12.00
CA ARG A 75 10.86 -16.40 12.95
C ARG A 75 9.73 -16.98 13.81
N SER A 76 8.81 -16.15 14.30
CA SER A 76 7.76 -16.60 15.23
C SER A 76 6.39 -16.81 14.58
N ARG A 77 6.26 -16.47 13.28
CA ARG A 77 4.99 -16.40 12.54
C ARG A 77 3.91 -15.59 13.28
N LYS A 78 4.32 -14.66 14.14
CA LYS A 78 3.41 -13.81 14.91
C LYS A 78 3.21 -12.50 14.19
N VAL A 79 1.94 -12.15 14.02
CA VAL A 79 1.48 -10.86 13.53
C VAL A 79 0.90 -10.09 14.72
N ARG A 80 1.39 -8.88 14.95
CA ARG A 80 0.83 -7.97 15.97
C ARG A 80 0.35 -6.70 15.29
N SER A 81 -0.90 -6.33 15.53
CA SER A 81 -1.39 -5.00 15.20
C SER A 81 -1.09 -4.03 16.35
N ARG A 82 -0.61 -2.83 16.02
CA ARG A 82 -0.55 -1.71 16.96
C ARG A 82 -1.27 -0.51 16.38
N TYR A 83 -1.87 0.26 17.26
CA TYR A 83 -2.59 1.49 16.93
C TYR A 83 -1.83 2.69 17.47
N ASN A 84 -0.72 3.05 16.83
CA ASN A 84 -0.11 4.38 16.92
C ASN A 84 0.94 4.57 15.81
N PRO A 85 0.58 5.13 14.64
CA PRO A 85 1.53 5.35 13.54
C PRO A 85 2.66 6.32 13.90
N LYS A 86 2.44 7.25 14.85
CA LYS A 86 3.43 8.29 15.21
C LYS A 86 4.71 7.72 15.84
N THR A 87 4.68 6.49 16.35
CA THR A 87 5.86 5.79 16.89
C THR A 87 6.64 4.99 15.85
N PHE A 88 6.26 5.10 14.58
CA PHE A 88 6.85 4.39 13.44
C PHE A 88 7.20 5.36 12.31
N SER A 89 7.99 6.39 12.65
CA SER A 89 8.64 7.34 11.73
C SER A 89 10.11 6.97 11.48
N ASP A 90 10.72 7.61 10.48
CA ASP A 90 12.16 7.51 10.21
C ASP A 90 13.01 7.76 11.46
N ASP A 91 12.73 8.84 12.19
CA ASP A 91 13.47 9.20 13.41
C ASP A 91 13.37 8.14 14.53
N SER A 92 12.29 7.38 14.54
CA SER A 92 12.02 6.38 15.58
C SER A 92 12.53 4.98 15.23
N LEU A 93 12.67 4.67 13.93
CA LEU A 93 12.95 3.34 13.40
C LEU A 93 14.41 3.19 12.95
N THR A 94 14.97 4.21 12.30
CA THR A 94 16.34 4.18 11.79
C THR A 94 17.37 3.97 12.91
N PRO A 95 17.32 4.68 14.06
CA PRO A 95 18.26 4.44 15.16
C PRO A 95 18.13 3.03 15.77
N LYS A 96 16.99 2.37 15.57
CA LYS A 96 16.75 0.99 16.01
C LYS A 96 17.19 -0.04 14.98
N GLY A 97 17.88 0.36 13.90
CA GLY A 97 18.40 -0.53 12.86
C GLY A 97 17.32 -1.09 11.94
N TRP A 98 16.22 -0.36 11.73
CA TRP A 98 15.26 -0.67 10.68
C TRP A 98 15.61 0.09 9.40
N THR A 99 15.37 -0.56 8.26
CA THR A 99 15.57 0.01 6.93
C THR A 99 14.22 0.12 6.24
N LYS A 100 13.91 1.30 5.71
CA LYS A 100 12.71 1.49 4.86
C LYS A 100 12.98 0.84 3.50
N VAL A 101 12.25 -0.22 3.20
CA VAL A 101 12.44 -0.99 1.95
C VAL A 101 11.38 -0.66 0.91
N TRP A 102 10.26 -0.08 1.33
CA TRP A 102 9.22 0.33 0.39
C TRP A 102 8.45 1.54 0.91
N LYS A 103 8.20 2.47 0.00
CA LYS A 103 7.27 3.57 0.13
C LYS A 103 6.78 3.91 -1.28
N MET A 104 5.51 4.25 -1.42
CA MET A 104 5.02 4.76 -2.69
C MET A 104 5.74 6.09 -3.02
N LYS A 105 6.35 6.19 -4.20
CA LYS A 105 6.90 7.48 -4.67
C LYS A 105 5.74 8.48 -4.72
N GLN A 106 5.90 9.63 -4.08
CA GLN A 106 4.98 10.75 -4.30
C GLN A 106 5.20 11.18 -5.75
N GLY A 107 4.12 11.14 -6.53
CA GLY A 107 4.11 11.59 -7.92
C GLY A 107 4.18 13.10 -8.03
#